data_AF-A0A6J5VW08-F1
#
_entry.id   AF-A0A6J5VW08-F1
#
_cell.length_a   1.000
_cell.length_b   1.000
_cell.length_c   1.000
_cell.angle_alpha   90.00
_cell.angle_beta   90.00
_cell.angle_gamma   90.00
#
_symmetry.space_group_name_H-M   'P 1'
#
loop_
_entity.id
_entity.type
_entity.pdbx_description
1 polymer ?
#
loop_
_entity_poly.entity_id
_entity_poly.type
_entity_poly.pdbx_seq_one_letter_code
_entity_poly.pdbx_strand_id
1 'polypeptide(L)'
;MALFTRNVGLLVLLVFVWSLTMCDAGILPNVGALPNVTHVNITNDLGGDLTLTIHCKSADDDLGAHVLPPLISYEFVFRPNMWWTTQYFCSVEWPGASHYIDIYIQKRDQDRCDICMWVIVPYGGCLFNYKTRLYDICYPWNPPS
;
A
#
# COMPACT_ATOMS: atom_id res chain seq x y z
N MET A 1 -57.15 -17.54 -2.25
CA MET A 1 -55.99 -17.90 -3.09
C MET A 1 -55.49 -16.73 -3.96
N ALA A 2 -56.37 -15.88 -4.49
CA ALA A 2 -55.98 -14.73 -5.35
C ALA A 2 -55.19 -13.59 -4.66
N LEU A 3 -55.40 -13.35 -3.35
CA LEU A 3 -54.65 -12.34 -2.57
C LEU A 3 -53.20 -12.75 -2.31
N PHE A 4 -52.96 -14.06 -2.17
CA PHE A 4 -51.63 -14.62 -1.93
C PHE A 4 -50.79 -14.59 -3.22
N THR A 5 -51.38 -14.95 -4.36
CA THR A 5 -50.73 -14.89 -5.68
C THR A 5 -50.41 -13.47 -6.12
N ARG A 6 -51.24 -12.47 -5.77
CA ARG A 6 -50.98 -11.05 -6.05
C ARG A 6 -49.78 -10.52 -5.26
N ASN A 7 -49.68 -10.88 -3.98
CA ASN A 7 -48.54 -10.48 -3.13
C ASN A 7 -47.24 -11.19 -3.55
N VAL A 8 -47.32 -12.46 -3.96
CA VAL A 8 -46.18 -13.21 -4.51
C VAL A 8 -45.73 -12.59 -5.84
N GLY A 9 -46.65 -12.26 -6.74
CA GLY A 9 -46.32 -11.58 -7.99
C GLY A 9 -45.68 -10.19 -7.78
N LEU A 10 -46.18 -9.43 -6.80
CA LEU A 10 -45.60 -8.15 -6.41
C LEU A 10 -44.18 -8.31 -5.84
N LEU A 11 -43.95 -9.29 -4.98
CA LEU A 11 -42.62 -9.58 -4.40
C LEU A 11 -41.61 -10.03 -5.47
N VAL A 12 -42.03 -10.88 -6.42
CA VAL A 12 -41.16 -11.31 -7.53
C VAL A 12 -40.81 -10.14 -8.45
N LEU A 13 -41.78 -9.25 -8.74
CA LEU A 13 -41.53 -8.02 -9.48
C LEU A 13 -40.56 -7.09 -8.76
N LEU A 14 -40.70 -6.92 -7.44
CA LEU A 14 -39.78 -6.11 -6.66
C LEU A 14 -38.36 -6.69 -6.67
N VAL A 15 -38.19 -8.01 -6.50
CA VAL A 15 -36.87 -8.66 -6.60
C VAL A 15 -36.28 -8.52 -8.01
N PHE A 16 -37.10 -8.66 -9.05
CA PHE A 16 -36.67 -8.51 -10.43
C PHE A 16 -36.25 -7.06 -10.76
N VAL A 17 -37.01 -6.07 -10.28
CA VAL A 17 -36.66 -4.65 -10.40
C VAL A 17 -35.38 -4.34 -9.62
N TRP A 18 -35.21 -4.87 -8.40
CA TRP A 18 -33.97 -4.75 -7.63
C TRP A 18 -32.77 -5.36 -8.37
N SER A 19 -32.95 -6.52 -9.01
CA SER A 19 -31.89 -7.13 -9.82
C SER A 19 -31.57 -6.35 -11.10
N LEU A 20 -32.54 -5.68 -11.73
CA LEU A 20 -32.32 -4.81 -12.87
C LEU A 20 -31.64 -3.49 -12.46
N THR A 21 -31.94 -2.94 -11.28
CA THR A 21 -31.24 -1.77 -10.73
C THR A 21 -29.81 -2.07 -10.25
N MET A 22 -29.48 -3.34 -9.98
CA MET A 22 -28.11 -3.77 -9.65
C MET A 22 -27.21 -3.88 -10.90
N CYS A 23 -27.70 -3.54 -12.10
CA CYS A 23 -26.90 -3.54 -13.32
C CYS A 23 -26.10 -2.24 -13.53
N ASP A 24 -26.27 -1.24 -12.67
CA ASP A 24 -25.35 -0.10 -12.60
C ASP A 24 -24.11 -0.49 -11.78
N ALA A 25 -23.16 -1.13 -12.45
CA ALA A 25 -21.78 -1.20 -11.98
C ALA A 25 -21.20 0.23 -11.94
N GLY A 26 -21.46 0.98 -10.87
CA GLY A 26 -20.93 2.34 -10.75
C GLY A 26 -21.39 3.22 -9.60
N ILE A 27 -21.99 2.68 -8.52
CA ILE A 27 -22.51 3.54 -7.42
C ILE A 27 -21.94 3.15 -6.05
N LEU A 28 -20.65 3.43 -5.85
CA LEU A 28 -19.98 3.84 -4.60
C LEU A 28 -18.48 3.88 -4.90
N PRO A 29 -17.75 4.99 -4.65
CA PRO A 29 -16.32 5.06 -4.94
C PRO A 29 -15.47 4.05 -4.13
N ASN A 30 -16.03 3.37 -3.13
CA ASN A 30 -15.29 2.53 -2.18
C ASN A 30 -15.97 1.20 -1.78
N VAL A 31 -16.99 0.71 -2.49
CA VAL A 31 -17.64 -0.58 -2.17
C VAL A 31 -17.58 -1.50 -3.38
N GLY A 32 -16.44 -2.17 -3.57
CA GLY A 32 -16.31 -3.28 -4.52
C GLY A 32 -15.04 -3.31 -5.39
N ALA A 33 -14.26 -2.23 -5.45
CA ALA A 33 -12.98 -2.25 -6.17
C ALA A 33 -11.88 -2.87 -5.29
N LEU A 34 -11.29 -3.97 -5.76
CA LEU A 34 -10.08 -4.54 -5.16
C LEU A 34 -8.96 -3.49 -5.21
N PRO A 35 -8.17 -3.31 -4.14
CA PRO A 35 -6.99 -2.45 -4.18
C PRO A 35 -6.02 -2.90 -5.28
N ASN A 36 -5.40 -1.93 -5.95
CA ASN A 36 -4.36 -2.19 -6.94
C ASN A 36 -3.17 -2.89 -6.30
N VAL A 37 -2.46 -3.69 -7.10
CA VAL A 37 -1.19 -4.28 -6.66
C VAL A 37 -0.15 -3.17 -6.52
N THR A 38 0.57 -3.16 -5.40
CA THR A 38 1.63 -2.20 -5.13
C THR A 38 2.98 -2.89 -5.18
N HIS A 39 3.91 -2.28 -5.91
CA HIS A 39 5.31 -2.66 -5.97
C HIS A 39 6.13 -1.67 -5.15
N VAL A 40 6.97 -2.16 -4.25
CA VAL A 40 7.90 -1.33 -3.47
C VAL A 40 9.31 -1.70 -3.88
N ASN A 41 10.12 -0.70 -4.23
CA ASN A 41 11.55 -0.85 -4.49
C ASN A 41 12.30 0.14 -3.59
N ILE A 42 13.27 -0.35 -2.83
CA ILE A 42 14.00 0.44 -1.82
C ILE A 42 15.48 0.36 -2.15
N THR A 43 16.10 1.49 -2.47
CA THR A 43 17.52 1.59 -2.82
C THR A 43 18.32 2.18 -1.66
N ASN A 44 19.48 1.61 -1.36
CA ASN A 44 20.43 2.17 -0.41
C ASN A 44 21.20 3.36 -1.03
N ASP A 45 20.92 4.57 -0.58
CA ASP A 45 21.61 5.82 -0.95
C ASP A 45 22.12 6.56 0.30
N LEU A 46 22.61 5.81 1.29
CA LEU A 46 23.22 6.39 2.50
C LEU A 46 24.51 7.18 2.20
N GLY A 47 25.10 6.96 1.03
CA GLY A 47 26.40 7.49 0.63
C GLY A 47 27.57 6.70 1.23
N GLY A 48 28.74 6.81 0.57
CA GLY A 48 29.94 6.05 0.92
C GLY A 48 29.79 4.54 0.71
N ASP A 49 30.57 3.75 1.46
CA ASP A 49 30.58 2.27 1.39
C ASP A 49 29.66 1.63 2.44
N LEU A 50 28.63 2.36 2.92
CA LEU A 50 27.74 1.87 3.95
C LEU A 50 26.78 0.82 3.39
N THR A 51 26.86 -0.38 3.98
CA THR A 51 25.91 -1.46 3.71
C THR A 51 24.72 -1.33 4.66
N LEU A 52 23.53 -1.29 4.08
CA LEU A 52 22.26 -1.18 4.79
C LEU A 52 21.66 -2.55 5.03
N THR A 53 21.24 -2.87 6.24
CA THR A 53 20.35 -4.00 6.52
C THR A 53 18.94 -3.47 6.73
N ILE A 54 17.99 -3.98 5.93
CA ILE A 54 16.59 -3.58 6.01
C ILE A 54 15.70 -4.77 6.32
N HIS A 55 14.84 -4.66 7.33
CA HIS A 55 13.86 -5.69 7.66
C HIS A 55 12.47 -5.09 7.64
N CYS A 56 11.68 -5.49 6.64
CA CYS A 56 10.32 -4.98 6.45
C CYS A 56 9.26 -5.98 6.88
N LYS A 57 8.17 -5.49 7.47
CA LYS A 57 6.98 -6.28 7.78
C LYS A 57 5.70 -5.43 7.78
N SER A 58 4.56 -6.10 7.70
CA SER A 58 3.24 -5.55 7.95
C SER A 58 2.67 -6.15 9.25
N ALA A 59 1.37 -5.95 9.50
CA ALA A 59 0.68 -6.66 10.58
C ALA A 59 0.57 -8.17 10.33
N ASP A 60 0.50 -8.57 9.06
CA ASP A 60 0.15 -9.94 8.64
C ASP A 60 1.35 -10.71 8.04
N ASP A 61 2.31 -9.99 7.47
CA ASP A 61 3.42 -10.56 6.69
C ASP A 61 4.77 -10.05 7.22
N ASP A 62 5.70 -10.97 7.46
CA ASP A 62 7.10 -10.66 7.73
C ASP A 62 7.94 -10.98 6.49
N LEU A 63 8.58 -9.96 5.90
CA LEU A 63 9.37 -10.10 4.67
C LEU A 63 10.84 -10.45 4.94
N GLY A 64 11.23 -10.51 6.22
CA GLY A 64 12.59 -10.78 6.66
C GLY A 64 13.57 -9.63 6.42
N ALA A 65 14.82 -9.89 6.79
CA ALA A 65 15.93 -8.97 6.66
C ALA A 65 16.68 -9.18 5.34
N HIS A 66 17.08 -8.07 4.70
CA HIS A 66 17.82 -8.03 3.44
C HIS A 66 19.01 -7.10 3.59
N VAL A 67 20.16 -7.51 3.04
CA VAL A 67 21.40 -6.73 3.09
C VAL A 67 21.60 -6.05 1.73
N LEU A 68 21.71 -4.73 1.75
CA LEU A 68 21.79 -3.84 0.61
C LEU A 68 23.14 -3.12 0.60
N PRO A 69 24.08 -3.55 -0.25
CA PRO A 69 25.27 -2.76 -0.55
C PRO A 69 24.90 -1.38 -1.12
N PRO A 70 25.85 -0.43 -1.21
CA PRO A 70 25.60 0.89 -1.78
C PRO A 70 24.96 0.80 -3.16
N LEU A 71 23.91 1.58 -3.39
CA LEU A 71 23.15 1.69 -4.65
C LEU A 71 22.42 0.41 -5.09
N ILE A 72 22.37 -0.63 -4.24
CA ILE A 72 21.59 -1.83 -4.48
C ILE A 72 20.18 -1.66 -3.91
N SER A 73 19.21 -2.28 -4.57
CA SER A 73 17.80 -2.22 -4.17
C SER A 73 17.25 -3.59 -3.72
N TYR A 74 16.27 -3.52 -2.83
CA TYR A 74 15.40 -4.62 -2.43
C TYR A 74 13.98 -4.30 -2.89
N GLU A 75 13.27 -5.31 -3.40
CA GLU A 75 11.91 -5.14 -3.88
C GLU A 75 10.97 -6.21 -3.35
N PHE A 76 9.71 -5.81 -3.17
CA PHE A 76 8.62 -6.72 -2.86
C PHE A 76 7.30 -6.19 -3.43
N VAL A 77 6.34 -7.10 -3.56
CA VAL A 77 5.04 -6.83 -4.17
C VAL A 77 3.95 -7.35 -3.26
N PHE A 78 2.90 -6.57 -3.08
CA PHE A 78 1.74 -6.97 -2.28
C PHE A 78 0.47 -6.37 -2.86
N ARG A 79 -0.67 -6.89 -2.41
CA ARG A 79 -1.97 -6.26 -2.64
C ARG A 79 -2.49 -5.75 -1.30
N PRO A 80 -2.82 -4.45 -1.17
CA PRO A 80 -3.44 -3.95 0.05
C PRO A 80 -4.74 -4.66 0.40
N ASN A 81 -5.08 -4.64 1.69
CA ASN A 81 -6.30 -5.22 2.21
C ASN A 81 -7.52 -4.36 1.83
N MET A 82 -8.69 -5.00 1.75
CA MET A 82 -9.95 -4.34 1.37
C MET A 82 -10.44 -3.32 2.42
N TRP A 83 -9.88 -3.34 3.63
CA TRP A 83 -10.23 -2.40 4.70
C TRP A 83 -9.40 -1.11 4.65
N TRP A 84 -8.52 -0.96 3.65
CA TRP A 84 -7.72 0.24 3.44
C TRP A 84 -6.80 0.59 4.63
N THR A 85 -6.34 -0.43 5.35
CA THR A 85 -5.48 -0.29 6.55
C THR A 85 -4.06 -0.83 6.38
N THR A 86 -3.69 -1.28 5.18
CA THR A 86 -2.36 -1.86 4.95
C THR A 86 -1.25 -0.85 5.24
N GLN A 87 -0.27 -1.32 6.01
CA GLN A 87 0.92 -0.58 6.37
C GLN A 87 2.10 -1.54 6.32
N TYR A 88 3.16 -1.14 5.62
CA TYR A 88 4.47 -1.79 5.69
C TYR A 88 5.47 -0.82 6.30
N PHE A 89 6.24 -1.34 7.23
CA PHE A 89 7.26 -0.61 7.93
C PHE A 89 8.55 -1.42 7.97
N CYS A 90 9.67 -0.72 8.04
CA CYS A 90 10.98 -1.36 8.00
C CYS A 90 11.88 -0.83 9.11
N SER A 91 12.61 -1.74 9.77
CA SER A 91 13.83 -1.36 10.48
C SER A 91 14.97 -1.24 9.48
N VAL A 92 15.83 -0.26 9.73
CA VAL A 92 16.88 0.18 8.82
C VAL A 92 18.14 0.35 9.65
N GLU A 93 19.13 -0.51 9.45
CA GLU A 93 20.31 -0.62 10.29
C GLU A 93 21.60 -0.55 9.47
N TRP A 94 22.58 0.18 9.97
CA TRP A 94 23.95 0.21 9.45
C TRP A 94 24.91 0.50 10.61
N PRO A 95 26.24 0.39 10.44
CA PRO A 95 27.17 0.59 11.54
C PRO A 95 26.96 1.94 12.26
N GLY A 96 26.58 1.88 13.54
CA GLY A 96 26.37 3.05 14.40
C GLY A 96 24.97 3.68 14.35
N ALA A 97 24.02 3.12 13.59
CA ALA A 97 22.67 3.66 13.49
C ALA A 97 21.61 2.56 13.31
N SER A 98 20.47 2.77 13.96
CA SER A 98 19.30 1.91 13.87
C SER A 98 18.06 2.78 13.87
N HIS A 99 17.31 2.71 12.77
CA HIS A 99 16.14 3.55 12.53
C HIS A 99 14.94 2.72 12.09
N TYR A 100 13.81 3.40 12.05
CA TYR A 100 12.53 2.84 11.65
C TYR A 100 11.81 3.81 10.72
N ILE A 101 11.15 3.27 9.68
CA ILE A 101 10.40 4.07 8.71
C ILE A 101 9.17 3.32 8.17
N ASP A 102 8.09 4.05 7.96
CA ASP A 102 6.89 3.56 7.26
C ASP A 102 7.06 3.68 5.74
N ILE A 103 7.42 2.56 5.11
CA ILE A 103 7.68 2.51 3.67
C ILE A 103 6.39 2.50 2.84
N TYR A 104 5.28 2.07 3.43
CA TYR A 104 3.96 2.17 2.82
C TYR A 104 2.87 2.39 3.86
N ILE A 105 2.01 3.38 3.64
CA ILE A 105 0.77 3.58 4.39
C ILE A 105 -0.34 3.74 3.36
N GLN A 106 -1.34 2.85 3.36
CA GLN A 106 -2.42 2.85 2.37
C GLN A 106 -3.01 4.23 2.12
N LYS A 107 -3.47 4.91 3.18
CA LYS A 107 -4.11 6.23 3.10
C LYS A 107 -3.18 7.33 2.57
N ARG A 108 -1.87 7.14 2.70
CA ARG A 108 -0.84 8.08 2.25
C ARG A 108 -0.50 7.85 0.78
N ASP A 109 -0.35 6.58 0.39
CA ASP A 109 0.40 6.21 -0.82
C ASP A 109 -0.45 5.66 -1.96
N GLN A 110 -1.68 5.19 -1.70
CA GLN A 110 -2.52 4.54 -2.71
C GLN A 110 -2.75 5.39 -3.98
N ASP A 111 -2.83 6.72 -3.83
CA ASP A 111 -3.05 7.65 -4.94
C ASP A 111 -1.74 8.28 -5.46
N ARG A 112 -0.60 7.84 -4.93
CA ARG A 112 0.73 8.41 -5.22
C ARG A 112 1.58 7.49 -6.09
N CYS A 113 1.52 6.19 -5.84
CA CYS A 113 2.35 5.22 -6.53
C CYS A 113 1.70 3.83 -6.56
N ASP A 114 1.60 3.24 -7.75
CA ASP A 114 1.48 1.79 -7.91
C ASP A 114 2.86 1.12 -7.81
N ILE A 115 3.91 1.83 -8.24
CA ILE A 115 5.32 1.46 -8.07
C ILE A 115 5.98 2.54 -7.21
N CYS A 116 6.16 2.24 -5.93
CA CYS A 116 6.74 3.13 -4.93
C CYS A 116 8.25 2.93 -4.86
N MET A 117 9.00 3.82 -5.53
CA MET A 117 10.46 3.82 -5.55
C MET A 117 10.99 4.70 -4.42
N TRP A 118 11.72 4.10 -3.50
CA TRP A 118 12.31 4.76 -2.35
C TRP A 118 13.83 4.78 -2.46
N VAL A 119 14.44 5.88 -2.03
CA VAL A 119 15.86 5.95 -1.69
C VAL A 119 15.99 6.16 -0.18
N ILE A 120 16.84 5.36 0.45
CA ILE A 120 17.18 5.51 1.86
C ILE A 120 18.42 6.37 1.99
N VAL A 121 18.29 7.47 2.72
CA VAL A 121 19.34 8.49 2.93
C VAL A 121 19.60 8.66 4.43
N PRO A 122 20.69 9.29 4.88
CA PRO A 122 21.05 9.31 6.31
C PRO A 122 19.98 9.89 7.26
N TYR A 123 19.10 10.75 6.76
CA TYR A 123 18.07 11.44 7.53
C TYR A 123 16.65 10.88 7.34
N GLY A 124 16.47 9.81 6.55
CA GLY A 124 15.16 9.21 6.32
C GLY A 124 15.04 8.45 4.99
N GLY A 125 13.85 8.49 4.41
CA GLY A 125 13.59 7.95 3.07
C GLY A 125 12.92 8.97 2.17
N CYS A 126 13.31 9.01 0.91
CA CYS A 126 12.65 9.85 -0.09
C CYS A 126 11.97 8.99 -1.15
N LEU A 127 10.69 9.24 -1.38
CA LEU A 127 9.86 8.58 -2.37
C LEU A 127 9.92 9.34 -3.70
N PHE A 128 9.99 8.59 -4.81
CA PHE A 128 9.94 9.15 -6.14
C PHE A 128 8.57 9.79 -6.42
N ASN A 129 8.61 11.03 -6.84
CA ASN A 129 7.44 11.80 -7.21
C ASN A 129 7.25 11.77 -8.72
N TYR A 130 6.20 11.09 -9.18
CA TYR A 130 5.89 10.98 -10.60
C TYR A 130 5.56 12.32 -11.28
N LYS A 131 5.17 13.35 -10.53
CA LYS A 131 4.85 14.68 -11.08
C LYS A 131 6.10 15.50 -11.35
N THR A 132 7.03 15.53 -10.40
CA THR A 132 8.28 16.32 -10.51
C THR A 132 9.43 15.52 -11.12
N ARG A 133 9.30 14.19 -11.17
CA ARG A 133 10.32 13.23 -11.65
C ARG A 133 11.58 13.23 -10.78
N LEU A 134 11.43 13.51 -9.49
CA LEU A 134 12.51 13.60 -8.49
C LEU A 134 12.17 12.79 -7.24
N TYR A 135 13.17 12.44 -6.44
CA TYR A 135 13.00 11.89 -5.09
C TYR A 135 12.82 13.02 -4.07
N ASP A 136 11.68 13.73 -4.15
CA ASP A 136 11.43 14.95 -3.36
C ASP A 136 10.30 14.82 -2.31
N ILE A 137 9.66 13.65 -2.21
CA ILE A 137 8.71 13.34 -1.14
C ILE A 137 9.47 12.62 -0.02
N CYS A 138 10.09 13.39 0.88
CA CYS A 138 10.93 12.85 1.94
C CYS A 138 10.21 12.72 3.28
N TYR A 139 10.49 11.61 3.96
CA TYR A 139 10.01 11.28 5.30
C TYR A 139 11.21 11.12 6.22
N PRO A 140 11.26 11.86 7.35
CA PRO A 140 12.29 11.62 8.35
C PRO A 140 12.07 10.25 9.01
N TRP A 141 13.09 9.78 9.74
CA TRP A 141 12.94 8.64 10.61
C TRP A 141 11.78 8.82 11.59
N ASN A 142 11.03 7.75 11.81
CA ASN A 142 10.00 7.73 12.83
C ASN A 142 10.65 7.85 14.23
N PRO A 143 9.95 8.43 15.21
CA PRO A 143 10.44 8.47 16.58
C PRO A 143 10.64 7.04 17.12
N PRO A 144 11.65 6.83 17.98
CA PRO A 144 11.79 5.56 18.68
C PRO A 144 10.51 5.29 19.50
N SER A 145 10.05 4.04 19.45
CA SER A 145 8.92 3.55 20.24
C SER A 145 9.23 3.47 21.73
#